data_AF-A0A957PWC1-F1
#
_entry.id   AF-A0A957PWC1-F1
#
_cell.length_a   1.000
_cell.length_b   1.000
_cell.length_c   1.000
_cell.angle_alpha   90.00
_cell.angle_beta   90.00
_cell.angle_gamma   90.00
#
_symmetry.space_group_name_H-M   'P 1'
#
loop_
_entity.id
_entity.type
_entity.pdbx_description
1 polymer ?
#
loop_
_entity_poly.entity_id
_entity_poly.type
_entity_poly.pdbx_seq_one_letter_code
_entity_poly.pdbx_strand_id
1 'polypeptide(L)'
;MGIEAGVVVVAIGLLMGLLGFGLSALRHRRHAKRLTANYERQVQLLQQAMTDRGQEVQTEKRAAARAAQRLAEQERHFQSQAEILRETTEELRRAQVDQERVHLLAQEIESARRDLTWANEQNLQLQEKAAHLEQVIAERNEELVQAKRVITASQGQVSRLETELQEQNATVATLQEERGREVTLRHSLATEIRTIAQRLQSGSSDTGGSNATTAAQSTVTHDAMDNTSAAPPVTDANTPEPITALPMPINPTTNGAGDRNVLEVPGSAGRLAEFLAERGITITQVAAEESFDPVLNGLASFLGTHYDSVKPLYQQIKRNMQLGDDFTLNLKEESPKTISLICQFGKKLYDVAFLEQYRYFRSPQYLLRAKTTRLPTAQNFFSGQWLERFVMQEVQEVVTALQAQTAQQIDFAYLANPRITLANEQEGELDFLFHVNGHIYWIETKSGDYQQHISKYAMIARTLELDEKHALMVLTDIPASRSAELTALFGMGVCALGEFKAHLFETVQQDLALRHSGS
;
A
#
# COMPACT_ATOMS: atom_id res chain seq x y z
N MET A 1 -152.48 31.66 -79.56
CA MET A 1 -152.19 30.67 -78.52
C MET A 1 -150.68 30.55 -78.40
N GLY A 2 -150.06 31.43 -77.61
CA GLY A 2 -148.70 31.27 -77.12
C GLY A 2 -148.79 30.76 -75.69
N ILE A 3 -147.90 29.82 -75.31
CA ILE A 3 -147.38 29.52 -73.95
C ILE A 3 -146.65 28.14 -73.92
N GLU A 4 -146.80 27.24 -74.91
CA GLU A 4 -146.21 25.88 -74.79
C GLU A 4 -144.72 25.71 -75.20
N ALA A 5 -144.09 26.68 -75.88
CA ALA A 5 -142.68 26.54 -76.28
C ALA A 5 -141.66 26.88 -75.18
N GLY A 6 -142.05 27.60 -74.13
CA GLY A 6 -141.14 28.05 -73.07
C GLY A 6 -140.81 27.00 -72.00
N VAL A 7 -141.75 26.08 -71.74
CA VAL A 7 -141.61 25.11 -70.62
C VAL A 7 -140.64 23.98 -70.96
N VAL A 8 -140.57 23.57 -72.24
CA VAL A 8 -139.68 22.49 -72.69
C VAL A 8 -138.20 22.89 -72.67
N VAL A 9 -137.88 24.15 -72.99
CA VAL A 9 -136.51 24.66 -72.97
C VAL A 9 -135.97 24.80 -71.54
N VAL A 10 -136.82 25.21 -70.59
CA VAL A 10 -136.44 25.29 -69.16
C VAL A 10 -136.26 23.90 -68.55
N ALA A 11 -137.08 22.92 -68.92
CA ALA A 11 -136.95 21.54 -68.43
C ALA A 11 -135.67 20.86 -68.93
N ILE A 12 -135.30 21.05 -70.22
CA ILE A 12 -134.05 20.51 -70.77
C ILE A 12 -132.82 21.20 -70.15
N GLY A 13 -132.90 22.51 -69.89
CA GLY A 13 -131.85 23.26 -69.18
C GLY A 13 -131.61 22.77 -67.74
N LEU A 14 -132.67 22.46 -67.00
CA LEU A 14 -132.58 21.90 -65.63
C LEU A 14 -132.03 20.46 -65.62
N LEU A 15 -132.40 19.63 -66.59
CA LEU A 15 -131.93 18.25 -66.70
C LEU A 15 -130.45 18.17 -67.12
N MET A 16 -130.02 19.05 -68.03
CA MET A 16 -128.60 19.22 -68.39
C MET A 16 -127.79 19.79 -67.22
N GLY A 17 -128.37 20.71 -66.43
CA GLY A 17 -127.75 21.24 -65.21
C GLY A 17 -127.52 20.18 -64.13
N LEU A 18 -128.51 19.31 -63.88
CA LEU A 18 -128.41 18.22 -62.90
C LEU A 18 -127.45 17.10 -63.33
N LEU A 19 -127.41 16.75 -64.62
CA LEU A 19 -126.43 15.82 -65.18
C LEU A 19 -124.99 16.40 -65.11
N GLY A 20 -124.82 17.69 -65.41
CA GLY A 20 -123.55 18.40 -65.26
C GLY A 20 -123.05 18.44 -63.82
N PHE A 21 -123.94 18.67 -62.85
CA PHE A 21 -123.60 18.66 -61.43
C PHE A 21 -123.25 17.27 -60.91
N GLY A 22 -123.97 16.22 -61.36
CA GLY A 22 -123.67 14.82 -61.03
C GLY A 22 -122.33 14.34 -61.58
N LEU A 23 -121.98 14.71 -62.82
CA LEU A 23 -120.69 14.42 -63.44
C LEU A 23 -119.53 15.19 -62.78
N SER A 24 -119.77 16.43 -62.35
CA SER A 24 -118.80 17.24 -61.59
C SER A 24 -118.55 16.64 -60.20
N ALA A 25 -119.60 16.28 -59.45
CA ALA A 25 -119.48 15.62 -58.15
C ALA A 25 -118.77 14.25 -58.26
N LEU A 26 -119.01 13.49 -59.33
CA LEU A 26 -118.33 12.22 -59.58
C LEU A 26 -116.84 12.42 -59.96
N ARG A 27 -116.51 13.47 -60.72
CA ARG A 27 -115.11 13.87 -60.98
C ARG A 27 -114.41 14.29 -59.71
N HIS A 28 -115.03 15.10 -58.86
CA HIS A 28 -114.48 15.50 -57.57
C HIS A 28 -114.28 14.30 -56.64
N ARG A 29 -115.21 13.34 -56.62
CA ARG A 29 -115.07 12.11 -55.81
C ARG A 29 -113.97 11.18 -56.33
N ARG A 30 -113.79 11.07 -57.65
CA ARG A 30 -112.67 10.33 -58.25
C ARG A 30 -111.33 11.04 -58.04
N HIS A 31 -111.31 12.37 -58.11
CA HIS A 31 -110.12 13.18 -57.84
C HIS A 31 -109.71 13.09 -56.36
N ALA A 32 -110.67 13.19 -55.44
CA ALA A 32 -110.45 12.99 -54.01
C ALA A 32 -109.91 11.58 -53.71
N LYS A 33 -110.50 10.53 -54.28
CA LYS A 33 -109.97 9.16 -54.13
C LYS A 33 -108.55 9.00 -54.68
N ARG A 34 -108.21 9.65 -55.80
CA ARG A 34 -106.85 9.65 -56.36
C ARG A 34 -105.86 10.39 -55.46
N LEU A 35 -106.28 11.52 -54.88
CA LEU A 35 -105.49 12.27 -53.91
C LEU A 35 -105.23 11.46 -52.64
N THR A 36 -106.25 10.80 -52.08
CA THR A 36 -106.11 9.93 -50.90
C THR A 36 -105.18 8.76 -51.20
N ALA A 37 -105.35 8.09 -52.34
CA ALA A 37 -104.47 6.99 -52.74
C ALA A 37 -103.01 7.45 -52.99
N ASN A 38 -102.81 8.65 -53.55
CA ASN A 38 -101.47 9.23 -53.70
C ASN A 38 -100.85 9.58 -52.35
N TYR A 39 -101.64 10.12 -51.42
CA TYR A 39 -101.18 10.45 -50.06
C TYR A 39 -100.83 9.19 -49.27
N GLU A 40 -101.66 8.15 -49.34
CA GLU A 40 -101.37 6.84 -48.73
C GLU A 40 -100.09 6.22 -49.30
N ARG A 41 -99.88 6.28 -50.63
CA ARG A 41 -98.62 5.86 -51.25
C ARG A 41 -97.44 6.68 -50.75
N GLN A 42 -97.57 8.00 -50.63
CA GLN A 42 -96.49 8.85 -50.12
C GLN A 42 -96.15 8.52 -48.66
N VAL A 43 -97.16 8.29 -47.81
CA VAL A 43 -96.94 7.88 -46.42
C VAL A 43 -96.27 6.50 -46.35
N GLN A 44 -96.70 5.53 -47.17
CA GLN A 44 -96.04 4.22 -47.24
C GLN A 44 -94.59 4.32 -47.71
N LEU A 45 -94.31 5.13 -48.73
CA LEU A 45 -92.93 5.38 -49.19
C LEU A 45 -92.08 6.03 -48.11
N LEU A 46 -92.64 6.98 -47.35
CA LEU A 46 -91.94 7.63 -46.25
C LEU A 46 -91.66 6.66 -45.10
N GLN A 47 -92.63 5.81 -44.74
CA GLN A 47 -92.46 4.77 -43.72
C GLN A 47 -91.41 3.73 -44.13
N GLN A 48 -91.41 3.32 -45.41
CA GLN A 48 -90.40 2.43 -45.94
C GLN A 48 -89.01 3.09 -45.88
N ALA A 49 -88.88 4.34 -46.35
CA ALA A 49 -87.62 5.07 -46.31
C ALA A 49 -87.08 5.28 -44.88
N MET A 50 -87.94 5.54 -43.90
CA MET A 50 -87.54 5.62 -42.48
C MET A 50 -87.10 4.26 -41.93
N THR A 51 -87.74 3.18 -42.35
CA THR A 51 -87.37 1.81 -41.95
C THR A 51 -86.03 1.41 -42.55
N ASP A 52 -85.82 1.67 -43.84
CA ASP A 52 -84.57 1.41 -44.55
C ASP A 52 -83.42 2.21 -43.94
N ARG A 53 -83.65 3.50 -43.62
CA ARG A 53 -82.65 4.34 -42.94
C ARG A 53 -82.36 3.84 -41.52
N GLY A 54 -83.37 3.36 -40.80
CA GLY A 54 -83.19 2.74 -39.48
C GLY A 54 -82.33 1.48 -39.55
N GLN A 55 -82.52 0.65 -40.58
CA GLN A 55 -81.68 -0.53 -40.82
C GLN A 55 -80.25 -0.15 -41.20
N GLU A 56 -80.06 0.84 -42.07
CA GLU A 56 -78.76 1.35 -42.49
C GLU A 56 -77.94 1.85 -41.29
N VAL A 57 -78.54 2.69 -40.42
CA VAL A 57 -77.88 3.17 -39.20
C VAL A 57 -77.52 2.02 -38.24
N GLN A 58 -78.35 0.98 -38.16
CA GLN A 58 -78.01 -0.21 -37.35
C GLN A 58 -76.86 -1.02 -37.96
N THR A 59 -76.78 -1.10 -39.28
CA THR A 59 -75.63 -1.75 -39.95
C THR A 59 -74.35 -0.96 -39.77
N GLU A 60 -74.39 0.37 -39.86
CA GLU A 60 -73.24 1.24 -39.58
C GLU A 60 -72.77 1.12 -38.13
N LYS A 61 -73.70 1.12 -37.16
CA LYS A 61 -73.36 0.89 -35.74
C LYS A 61 -72.69 -0.45 -35.49
N ARG A 62 -73.17 -1.52 -36.13
CA ARG A 62 -72.55 -2.85 -36.04
C ARG A 62 -71.17 -2.88 -36.71
N ALA A 63 -70.99 -2.19 -37.83
CA ALA A 63 -69.69 -2.06 -38.48
C ALA A 63 -68.68 -1.29 -37.61
N ALA A 64 -69.11 -0.17 -37.01
CA ALA A 64 -68.29 0.61 -36.08
C ALA A 64 -67.90 -0.19 -34.83
N ALA A 65 -68.83 -0.95 -34.24
CA ALA A 65 -68.54 -1.82 -33.10
C ALA A 65 -67.50 -2.90 -33.43
N ARG A 66 -67.61 -3.52 -34.62
CA ARG A 66 -66.61 -4.49 -35.10
C ARG A 66 -65.25 -3.85 -35.35
N ALA A 67 -65.21 -2.63 -35.89
CA ALA A 67 -63.97 -1.89 -36.09
C ALA A 67 -63.30 -1.53 -34.75
N ALA A 68 -64.07 -1.07 -33.76
CA ALA A 68 -63.58 -0.78 -32.42
C ALA A 68 -63.04 -2.04 -31.73
N GLN A 69 -63.72 -3.18 -31.87
CA GLN A 69 -63.24 -4.46 -31.33
C GLN A 69 -61.91 -4.88 -31.97
N ARG A 70 -61.77 -4.76 -33.30
CA ARG A 70 -60.50 -5.05 -33.99
C ARG A 70 -59.37 -4.15 -33.53
N LEU A 71 -59.65 -2.87 -33.29
CA LEU A 71 -58.67 -1.91 -32.79
C LEU A 71 -58.21 -2.29 -31.37
N ALA A 72 -59.14 -2.65 -30.48
CA ALA A 72 -58.83 -3.11 -29.13
C ALA A 72 -58.09 -4.46 -29.09
N GLU A 73 -58.33 -5.34 -30.07
CA GLU A 73 -57.54 -6.56 -30.24
C GLU A 73 -56.11 -6.26 -30.73
N GLN A 74 -55.95 -5.33 -31.68
CA GLN A 74 -54.64 -4.88 -32.13
C GLN A 74 -53.85 -4.21 -31.00
N GLU A 75 -54.48 -3.34 -30.20
CA GLU A 75 -53.83 -2.65 -29.09
C GLU A 75 -53.35 -3.64 -28.02
N ARG A 76 -54.16 -4.65 -27.68
CA ARG A 76 -53.75 -5.73 -26.77
C ARG A 76 -52.56 -6.53 -27.32
N HIS A 77 -52.56 -6.79 -28.63
CA HIS A 77 -51.43 -7.47 -29.28
C HIS A 77 -50.15 -6.62 -29.23
N PHE A 78 -50.24 -5.32 -29.49
CA PHE A 78 -49.10 -4.39 -29.39
C PHE A 78 -48.57 -4.29 -27.95
N GLN A 79 -49.44 -4.19 -26.96
CA GLN A 79 -49.04 -4.19 -25.54
C GLN A 79 -48.33 -5.49 -25.14
N SER A 80 -48.85 -6.63 -25.58
CA SER A 80 -48.19 -7.92 -25.35
C SER A 80 -46.81 -8.01 -26.01
N GLN A 81 -46.65 -7.50 -27.24
CA GLN A 81 -45.36 -7.47 -27.91
C GLN A 81 -44.37 -6.53 -27.22
N ALA A 82 -44.84 -5.38 -26.72
CA ALA A 82 -44.02 -4.44 -25.98
C ALA A 82 -43.50 -5.04 -24.67
N GLU A 83 -44.33 -5.80 -23.95
CA GLU A 83 -43.92 -6.47 -22.72
C GLU A 83 -42.88 -7.56 -22.98
N ILE A 84 -43.08 -8.39 -24.03
CA ILE A 84 -42.08 -9.38 -24.46
C ILE A 84 -40.75 -8.68 -24.77
N LEU A 85 -40.76 -7.59 -25.53
CA LEU A 85 -39.55 -6.85 -25.88
C LEU A 85 -38.82 -6.33 -24.64
N ARG A 86 -39.58 -5.85 -23.65
CA ARG A 86 -39.05 -5.35 -22.39
C ARG A 86 -38.38 -6.46 -21.58
N GLU A 87 -39.02 -7.62 -21.47
CA GLU A 87 -38.49 -8.79 -20.78
C GLU A 87 -37.20 -9.29 -21.46
N THR A 88 -37.22 -9.42 -22.79
CA THR A 88 -36.05 -9.85 -23.57
C THR A 88 -34.87 -8.86 -23.44
N THR A 89 -35.16 -7.56 -23.38
CA THR A 89 -34.12 -6.52 -23.20
C THR A 89 -33.48 -6.61 -21.82
N GLU A 90 -34.29 -6.88 -20.78
CA GLU A 90 -33.77 -7.02 -19.42
C GLU A 90 -32.96 -8.31 -19.25
N GLU A 91 -33.33 -9.40 -19.92
CA GLU A 91 -32.53 -10.62 -20.00
C GLU A 91 -31.18 -10.38 -20.69
N LEU A 92 -31.17 -9.66 -21.81
CA LEU A 92 -29.93 -9.29 -22.50
C LEU A 92 -29.02 -8.44 -21.62
N ARG A 93 -29.60 -7.47 -20.88
CA ARG A 93 -28.86 -6.63 -19.92
C ARG A 93 -28.24 -7.46 -18.79
N ARG A 94 -28.97 -8.46 -18.27
CA ARG A 94 -28.43 -9.38 -17.25
C ARG A 94 -27.28 -10.21 -17.79
N ALA A 95 -27.43 -10.79 -19.00
CA ALA A 95 -26.38 -11.56 -19.65
C ALA A 95 -25.11 -10.73 -19.90
N GLN A 96 -25.26 -9.45 -20.25
CA GLN A 96 -24.13 -8.55 -20.47
C GLN A 96 -23.37 -8.24 -19.16
N VAL A 97 -24.09 -8.02 -18.05
CA VAL A 97 -23.48 -7.87 -16.72
C VAL A 97 -22.74 -9.15 -16.29
N ASP A 98 -23.31 -10.33 -16.55
CA ASP A 98 -22.66 -11.60 -16.26
C ASP A 98 -21.39 -11.79 -17.12
N GLN A 99 -21.41 -11.37 -18.39
CA GLN A 99 -20.24 -11.39 -19.27
C GLN A 99 -19.12 -10.47 -18.77
N GLU A 100 -19.43 -9.25 -18.33
CA GLU A 100 -18.45 -8.34 -17.73
C GLU A 100 -17.86 -8.93 -16.45
N ARG A 101 -18.68 -9.60 -15.63
CA ARG A 101 -18.24 -10.24 -14.39
C ARG A 101 -17.30 -11.42 -14.66
N VAL A 102 -17.57 -12.21 -15.70
CA VAL A 102 -16.66 -13.27 -16.17
C VAL A 102 -15.34 -12.68 -16.66
N HIS A 103 -15.37 -11.56 -17.39
CA HIS A 103 -14.16 -10.90 -17.86
C HIS A 103 -13.29 -10.38 -16.68
N LEU A 104 -13.93 -9.78 -15.66
CA LEU A 104 -13.23 -9.32 -14.47
C LEU A 104 -12.58 -10.49 -13.70
N LEU A 105 -13.30 -11.59 -13.52
CA LEU A 105 -12.76 -12.81 -12.88
C LEU A 105 -11.58 -13.40 -13.68
N ALA A 106 -11.64 -13.36 -15.01
CA ALA A 106 -10.52 -13.81 -15.84
C ALA A 106 -9.27 -12.94 -15.62
N GLN A 107 -9.43 -11.62 -15.51
CA GLN A 107 -8.33 -10.70 -15.20
C GLN A 107 -7.75 -10.95 -13.80
N GLU A 108 -8.60 -11.19 -12.79
CA GLU A 108 -8.16 -11.54 -11.44
C GLU A 108 -7.38 -12.86 -11.42
N ILE A 109 -7.82 -13.88 -12.16
CA ILE A 109 -7.11 -15.15 -12.30
C ILE A 109 -5.76 -14.96 -12.97
N GLU A 110 -5.68 -14.15 -14.03
CA GLU A 110 -4.43 -13.88 -14.74
C GLU A 110 -3.44 -13.12 -13.84
N SER A 111 -3.93 -12.18 -13.03
CA SER A 111 -3.13 -11.50 -12.01
C SER A 111 -2.59 -12.47 -10.98
N ALA A 112 -3.47 -13.30 -10.39
CA ALA A 112 -3.08 -14.29 -9.40
C ALA A 112 -2.06 -15.31 -9.95
N ARG A 113 -2.14 -15.65 -11.25
CA ARG A 113 -1.14 -16.49 -11.92
C ARG A 113 0.23 -15.82 -11.97
N ARG A 114 0.30 -14.54 -12.32
CA ARG A 114 1.56 -13.78 -12.32
C ARG A 114 2.18 -13.72 -10.92
N ASP A 115 1.37 -13.43 -9.90
CA ASP A 115 1.82 -13.38 -8.52
C ASP A 115 2.39 -14.73 -8.06
N LEU A 116 1.73 -15.83 -8.43
CA LEU A 116 2.21 -17.18 -8.14
C LEU A 116 3.53 -17.51 -8.85
N THR A 117 3.67 -17.11 -10.12
CA THR A 117 4.92 -17.30 -10.87
C THR A 117 6.06 -16.52 -10.22
N TRP A 118 5.84 -15.26 -9.86
CA TRP A 118 6.81 -14.43 -9.18
C TRP A 118 7.22 -15.02 -7.82
N ALA A 119 6.26 -15.48 -7.01
CA ALA A 119 6.54 -16.11 -5.72
C ALA A 119 7.37 -17.41 -5.86
N ASN A 120 7.13 -18.19 -6.92
CA ASN A 120 7.92 -19.39 -7.20
C ASN A 120 9.37 -19.06 -7.58
N GLU A 121 9.59 -17.99 -8.35
CA GLU A 121 10.92 -17.54 -8.72
C GLU A 121 11.71 -17.04 -7.50
N GLN A 122 11.06 -16.30 -6.60
CA GLN A 122 11.66 -15.90 -5.32
C GLN A 122 12.03 -17.10 -4.44
N ASN A 123 11.16 -18.11 -4.35
CA ASN A 123 11.47 -19.33 -3.60
C ASN A 123 12.68 -20.07 -4.19
N LEU A 124 12.82 -20.10 -5.53
CA LEU A 124 13.99 -20.69 -6.17
C LEU A 124 15.27 -19.95 -5.82
N GLN A 125 15.26 -18.61 -5.86
CA GLN A 125 16.41 -17.79 -5.45
C GLN A 125 16.78 -17.99 -3.97
N LEU A 126 15.79 -18.12 -3.08
CA LEU A 126 16.04 -18.42 -1.67
C LEU A 126 16.66 -19.80 -1.48
N GLN A 127 16.24 -20.81 -2.25
CA GLN A 127 16.85 -22.14 -2.22
C GLN A 127 18.30 -22.12 -2.71
N GLU A 128 18.61 -21.36 -3.76
CA GLU A 128 19.98 -21.19 -4.25
C GLU A 128 20.87 -20.48 -3.22
N LYS A 129 20.38 -19.41 -2.59
CA LYS A 129 21.09 -18.71 -1.50
C LYS A 129 21.32 -19.64 -0.30
N ALA A 130 20.32 -20.44 0.08
CA ALA A 130 20.45 -21.41 1.17
C ALA A 130 21.53 -22.46 0.87
N ALA A 131 21.55 -23.02 -0.35
CA ALA A 131 22.57 -23.97 -0.78
C ALA A 131 23.98 -23.36 -0.76
N HIS A 132 24.12 -22.10 -1.20
CA HIS A 132 25.40 -21.38 -1.12
C HIS A 132 25.85 -21.19 0.34
N LEU A 133 24.95 -20.81 1.24
CA LEU A 133 25.27 -20.66 2.67
C LEU A 133 25.71 -21.99 3.30
N GLU A 134 25.05 -23.10 2.97
CA GLU A 134 25.46 -24.42 3.43
C GLU A 134 26.89 -24.76 2.99
N GLN A 135 27.26 -24.42 1.75
CA GLN A 135 28.63 -24.59 1.26
C GLN A 135 29.63 -23.74 2.05
N VAL A 136 29.34 -22.46 2.26
CA VAL A 136 30.21 -21.56 3.02
C VAL A 136 30.40 -22.04 4.46
N ILE A 137 29.33 -22.54 5.10
CA ILE A 137 29.39 -23.11 6.45
C ILE A 137 30.29 -24.35 6.47
N ALA A 138 30.20 -25.21 5.46
CA ALA A 138 31.05 -26.40 5.34
C ALA A 138 32.55 -26.01 5.23
N GLU A 139 32.88 -25.05 4.37
CA GLU A 139 34.25 -24.54 4.20
C GLU A 139 34.80 -23.94 5.50
N ARG A 140 34.02 -23.08 6.18
CA ARG A 140 34.42 -22.48 7.47
C ARG A 140 34.59 -23.51 8.58
N ASN A 141 33.78 -24.56 8.60
CA ASN A 141 33.95 -25.65 9.55
C ASN A 141 35.26 -26.42 9.32
N GLU A 142 35.66 -26.63 8.06
CA GLU A 142 36.93 -27.26 7.73
C GLU A 142 38.13 -26.41 8.17
N GLU A 143 38.08 -25.09 7.91
CA GLU A 143 39.07 -24.13 8.41
C GLU A 143 39.18 -24.17 9.94
N LEU A 144 38.04 -24.21 10.64
CA LEU A 144 38.00 -24.26 12.09
C LEU A 144 38.58 -25.56 12.65
N VAL A 145 38.33 -26.69 11.99
CA VAL A 145 38.96 -27.98 12.35
C VAL A 145 40.47 -27.90 12.17
N GLN A 146 40.94 -27.29 11.08
CA GLN A 146 42.37 -27.14 10.82
C GLN A 146 43.05 -26.20 11.83
N ALA A 147 42.40 -25.08 12.16
CA ALA A 147 42.87 -24.16 13.20
C ALA A 147 42.97 -24.86 14.57
N LYS A 148 41.97 -25.66 14.95
CA LYS A 148 42.00 -26.46 16.18
C LYS A 148 43.20 -27.42 16.22
N ARG A 149 43.51 -28.10 15.10
CA ARG A 149 44.68 -28.99 15.02
C ARG A 149 45.99 -28.25 15.26
N VAL A 150 46.14 -27.06 14.66
CA VAL A 150 47.33 -26.22 14.86
C VAL A 150 47.47 -25.80 16.32
N ILE A 151 46.39 -25.33 16.94
CA ILE A 151 46.39 -24.94 18.36
C ILE A 151 46.81 -26.12 19.25
N THR A 152 46.25 -27.31 19.03
CA THR A 152 46.62 -28.50 19.81
C THR A 152 48.09 -28.87 19.63
N ALA A 153 48.63 -28.77 18.41
CA ALA A 153 50.05 -29.01 18.16
C ALA A 153 50.94 -27.98 18.89
N SER A 154 50.59 -26.69 18.84
CA SER A 154 51.31 -25.62 19.54
C SER A 154 51.26 -25.80 21.07
N GLN A 155 50.11 -26.18 21.63
CA GLN A 155 50.00 -26.49 23.06
C GLN A 155 50.94 -27.62 23.48
N GLY A 156 51.03 -28.69 22.68
CA GLY A 156 51.99 -29.78 22.94
C GLY A 156 53.46 -29.32 22.90
N GLN A 157 53.78 -28.37 22.02
CA GLN A 157 55.13 -27.78 21.94
C GLN A 157 55.43 -26.88 23.15
N VAL A 158 54.46 -26.08 23.60
CA VAL A 158 54.58 -25.26 24.81
C VAL A 158 54.84 -26.14 26.03
N SER A 159 54.07 -27.21 26.23
CA SER A 159 54.28 -28.12 27.37
C SER A 159 55.66 -28.79 27.37
N ARG A 160 56.23 -29.09 26.19
CA ARG A 160 57.61 -29.59 26.09
C ARG A 160 58.63 -28.54 26.51
N LEU A 161 58.49 -27.31 26.02
CA LEU A 161 59.39 -26.21 26.37
C LEU A 161 59.32 -25.86 27.86
N GLU A 162 58.12 -25.91 28.46
CA GLU A 162 57.94 -25.73 29.90
C GLU A 162 58.69 -26.81 30.70
N THR A 163 58.63 -28.07 30.26
CA THR A 163 59.36 -29.17 30.89
C THR A 163 60.87 -28.97 30.79
N GLU A 164 61.39 -28.62 29.60
CA GLU A 164 62.82 -28.34 29.38
C GLU A 164 63.30 -27.16 30.24
N LEU A 165 62.52 -26.09 30.33
CA LEU A 165 62.84 -24.93 31.17
C LEU A 165 62.90 -25.31 32.65
N GLN A 166 62.00 -26.19 33.10
CA GLN A 166 61.98 -26.67 34.48
C GLN A 166 63.21 -27.53 34.81
N GLU A 167 63.66 -28.38 33.88
CA GLU A 167 64.91 -29.14 34.01
C GLU A 167 66.15 -28.23 34.04
N GLN A 168 66.20 -27.21 33.17
CA GLN A 168 67.29 -26.23 33.17
C GLN A 168 67.33 -25.45 34.49
N ASN A 169 66.18 -25.00 35.00
CA ASN A 169 66.10 -24.29 36.27
C ASN A 169 66.56 -25.17 37.45
N ALA A 170 66.23 -26.45 37.44
CA ALA A 170 66.73 -27.40 38.45
C ALA A 170 68.27 -27.53 38.38
N THR A 171 68.84 -27.57 37.18
CA THR A 171 70.30 -27.63 36.96
C THR A 171 70.99 -26.34 37.41
N VAL A 172 70.38 -25.17 37.16
CA VAL A 172 70.93 -23.89 37.66
C VAL A 172 70.91 -23.84 39.18
N ALA A 173 69.84 -24.33 39.81
CA ALA A 173 69.73 -24.38 41.27
C ALA A 173 70.83 -25.25 41.91
N THR A 174 71.13 -26.41 41.34
CA THR A 174 72.22 -27.27 41.85
C THR A 174 73.59 -26.62 41.70
N LEU A 175 73.88 -25.99 40.55
CA LEU A 175 75.14 -25.25 40.33
C LEU A 175 75.29 -24.05 41.28
N GLN A 176 74.20 -23.34 41.59
CA GLN A 176 74.21 -22.26 42.57
C GLN A 176 74.52 -22.77 43.98
N GLU A 177 73.97 -23.93 44.35
CA GLU A 177 74.26 -24.56 45.63
C GLU A 177 75.73 -25.01 45.73
N GLU A 178 76.28 -25.63 44.67
CA GLU A 178 77.70 -25.99 44.59
C GLU A 178 78.61 -24.77 44.70
N ARG A 179 78.28 -23.68 43.98
CA ARG A 179 79.01 -22.42 44.08
C ARG A 179 78.95 -21.83 45.49
N GLY A 180 77.80 -21.92 46.16
CA GLY A 180 77.65 -21.50 47.56
C GLY A 180 78.55 -22.31 48.50
N ARG A 181 78.63 -23.63 48.30
CA ARG A 181 79.55 -24.51 49.05
C ARG A 181 81.01 -24.15 48.78
N GLU A 182 81.38 -23.90 47.53
CA GLU A 182 82.74 -23.49 47.15
C GLU A 182 83.14 -22.15 47.81
N VAL A 183 82.26 -21.15 47.77
CA VAL A 183 82.49 -19.85 48.44
C VAL A 183 82.68 -20.03 49.95
N THR A 184 81.86 -20.87 50.58
CA THR A 184 81.97 -21.19 52.00
C THR A 184 83.31 -21.87 52.32
N LEU A 185 83.73 -22.82 51.48
CA LEU A 185 85.00 -23.52 51.63
C LEU A 185 86.20 -22.57 51.48
N ARG A 186 86.17 -21.68 50.47
CA ARG A 186 87.18 -20.63 50.26
C ARG A 186 87.25 -19.68 51.45
N HIS A 187 86.10 -19.30 52.03
CA HIS A 187 86.05 -18.45 53.21
C HIS A 187 86.64 -19.14 54.45
N SER A 188 86.29 -20.41 54.66
CA SER A 188 86.85 -21.24 55.74
C SER A 188 88.37 -21.37 55.62
N LEU A 189 88.87 -21.71 54.43
CA LEU A 189 90.31 -21.83 54.14
C LEU A 189 91.03 -20.49 54.33
N ALA A 190 90.46 -19.38 53.85
CA ALA A 190 91.03 -18.05 54.07
C ALA A 190 91.09 -17.69 55.56
N THR A 191 90.11 -18.13 56.34
CA THR A 191 90.07 -17.93 57.80
C THR A 191 91.11 -18.80 58.50
N GLU A 192 91.28 -20.06 58.10
CA GLU A 192 92.37 -20.93 58.58
C GLU A 192 93.75 -20.37 58.25
N ILE A 193 93.99 -19.94 57.01
CA ILE A 193 95.24 -19.29 56.60
C ILE A 193 95.52 -18.07 57.48
N ARG A 194 94.49 -17.24 57.72
CA ARG A 194 94.61 -16.04 58.58
C ARG A 194 94.92 -16.42 60.04
N THR A 195 94.31 -17.49 60.55
CA THR A 195 94.55 -18.02 61.90
C THR A 195 95.95 -18.61 62.05
N ILE A 196 96.45 -19.33 61.04
CA ILE A 196 97.82 -19.86 60.98
C ILE A 196 98.82 -18.71 60.91
N ALA A 197 98.57 -17.69 60.08
CA ALA A 197 99.42 -16.51 59.99
C ALA A 197 99.48 -15.74 61.33
N GLN A 198 98.35 -15.62 62.03
CA GLN A 198 98.31 -15.03 63.37
C GLN A 198 99.06 -15.87 64.41
N ARG A 199 98.94 -17.20 64.38
CA ARG A 199 99.70 -18.10 65.27
C ARG A 199 101.22 -18.04 65.03
N LEU A 200 101.64 -17.83 63.78
CA LEU A 200 103.05 -17.61 63.43
C LEU A 200 103.57 -16.24 63.89
N GLN A 201 102.69 -15.24 64.03
CA GLN A 201 103.04 -13.91 64.58
C GLN A 201 103.00 -13.87 66.12
N SER A 202 102.18 -14.70 66.77
CA SER A 202 102.04 -14.76 68.24
C SER A 202 102.96 -15.79 68.92
N GLY A 203 103.97 -16.31 68.23
CA GLY A 203 105.05 -17.13 68.81
C GLY A 203 106.14 -16.31 69.54
N SER A 204 105.88 -15.03 69.83
CA SER A 204 106.76 -14.18 70.61
C SER A 204 105.95 -13.25 71.51
N SER A 205 106.36 -13.24 72.78
CA SER A 205 105.99 -12.34 73.87
C SER A 205 104.65 -12.54 74.58
N ASP A 206 104.83 -12.66 75.88
CA ASP A 206 103.93 -12.96 76.99
C ASP A 206 103.49 -11.66 77.68
N THR A 207 102.51 -11.80 78.58
CA THR A 207 102.09 -10.90 79.68
C THR A 207 101.05 -9.80 79.44
N GLY A 208 99.92 -9.94 80.16
CA GLY A 208 99.52 -8.96 81.18
C GLY A 208 98.21 -8.16 81.00
N GLY A 209 97.21 -8.46 81.84
CA GLY A 209 96.59 -7.46 82.74
C GLY A 209 95.33 -6.67 82.33
N SER A 210 94.19 -7.13 82.84
CA SER A 210 93.08 -6.42 83.54
C SER A 210 92.40 -5.11 83.07
N ASN A 211 91.07 -5.13 83.27
CA ASN A 211 90.12 -4.10 83.73
C ASN A 211 89.34 -3.19 82.74
N ALA A 212 88.04 -3.52 82.62
CA ALA A 212 86.84 -2.76 83.01
C ALA A 212 86.37 -1.48 82.26
N THR A 213 85.03 -1.44 82.04
CA THR A 213 84.08 -0.29 82.23
C THR A 213 83.49 0.41 80.97
N THR A 214 82.21 0.07 80.67
CA THR A 214 81.02 0.97 80.47
C THR A 214 80.74 1.76 79.17
N ALA A 215 79.43 1.69 78.79
CA ALA A 215 78.57 2.64 78.02
C ALA A 215 78.84 2.80 76.50
N ALA A 216 77.87 3.03 75.61
CA ALA A 216 76.40 3.05 75.56
C ALA A 216 76.00 3.28 74.08
N GLN A 217 74.70 3.12 73.75
CA GLN A 217 73.98 3.65 72.56
C GLN A 217 74.33 3.02 71.18
N SER A 218 73.43 2.75 70.24
CA SER A 218 72.04 3.18 70.00
C SER A 218 71.36 2.29 68.94
N THR A 219 70.04 2.09 69.09
CA THR A 219 68.93 2.06 68.10
C THR A 219 69.24 1.79 66.60
N VAL A 220 68.50 0.98 65.84
CA VAL A 220 67.09 1.19 65.41
C VAL A 220 66.50 -0.12 64.83
N THR A 221 65.20 -0.29 65.08
CA THR A 221 64.23 -1.33 64.66
C THR A 221 63.55 -1.05 63.31
N HIS A 222 63.14 -2.11 62.59
CA HIS A 222 61.79 -2.38 62.04
C HIS A 222 61.88 -3.55 61.04
N ASP A 223 61.26 -4.70 61.28
CA ASP A 223 59.82 -5.05 61.23
C ASP A 223 59.20 -5.08 59.83
N ALA A 224 58.76 -6.28 59.42
CA ALA A 224 57.45 -6.49 58.78
C ALA A 224 57.10 -7.99 58.82
N MET A 225 56.02 -8.32 59.53
CA MET A 225 55.36 -9.62 59.63
C MET A 225 54.00 -9.59 58.91
N ASP A 226 53.66 -10.73 58.30
CA ASP A 226 52.36 -11.41 58.12
C ASP A 226 51.00 -10.65 58.08
N ASN A 227 50.35 -10.77 56.92
CA ASN A 227 49.13 -11.56 56.58
C ASN A 227 47.75 -11.42 57.32
N THR A 228 46.71 -11.38 56.46
CA THR A 228 45.35 -11.98 56.51
C THR A 228 44.08 -11.27 57.05
N SER A 229 43.08 -11.16 56.14
CA SER A 229 41.63 -11.48 56.21
C SER A 229 40.58 -10.59 56.92
N ALA A 230 39.51 -10.21 56.15
CA ALA A 230 38.07 -10.53 56.37
C ALA A 230 37.06 -9.39 56.01
N ALA A 231 35.93 -9.75 55.37
CA ALA A 231 34.71 -8.96 55.07
C ALA A 231 33.71 -8.95 56.29
N PRO A 232 32.53 -8.26 56.36
CA PRO A 232 31.37 -8.17 55.39
C PRO A 232 30.54 -6.82 55.54
N PRO A 233 29.17 -6.68 55.42
CA PRO A 233 28.06 -7.40 54.73
C PRO A 233 27.07 -6.49 53.89
N VAL A 234 25.97 -7.11 53.43
CA VAL A 234 24.84 -6.67 52.56
C VAL A 234 23.62 -6.08 53.33
N THR A 235 22.83 -5.16 52.75
CA THR A 235 21.38 -4.93 53.03
C THR A 235 20.61 -4.26 51.87
N ASP A 236 19.41 -4.78 51.58
CA ASP A 236 18.35 -4.32 50.65
C ASP A 236 17.43 -3.21 51.23
N ALA A 237 16.86 -2.33 50.38
CA ALA A 237 15.42 -1.95 50.35
C ALA A 237 15.06 -0.81 49.33
N ASN A 238 14.23 -1.17 48.33
CA ASN A 238 13.12 -0.49 47.61
C ASN A 238 12.51 0.82 48.21
N THR A 239 11.93 1.84 47.53
CA THR A 239 11.62 2.32 46.14
C THR A 239 10.97 3.76 46.28
N PRO A 240 10.30 4.40 45.27
CA PRO A 240 10.71 5.38 44.25
C PRO A 240 10.23 6.86 44.46
N GLU A 241 10.72 7.81 43.64
CA GLU A 241 10.00 8.94 42.97
C GLU A 241 11.03 9.95 42.34
N PRO A 242 10.64 10.94 41.51
CA PRO A 242 10.23 10.85 40.11
C PRO A 242 11.17 11.62 39.13
N ILE A 243 10.96 11.35 37.84
CA ILE A 243 11.39 12.01 36.59
C ILE A 243 11.91 13.46 36.74
N THR A 244 13.08 13.78 36.17
CA THR A 244 13.36 14.91 35.23
C THR A 244 14.88 14.99 34.93
N ALA A 245 15.30 14.81 33.66
CA ALA A 245 16.38 15.57 33.01
C ALA A 245 16.70 15.02 31.61
N LEU A 246 16.42 15.83 30.57
CA LEU A 246 17.21 15.87 29.34
C LEU A 246 18.50 16.70 29.60
N PRO A 247 19.39 16.88 28.61
CA PRO A 247 20.51 16.01 28.25
C PRO A 247 21.85 16.73 28.52
N MET A 248 23.01 16.07 28.41
CA MET A 248 24.28 16.77 28.20
C MET A 248 25.33 15.83 27.56
N PRO A 249 26.34 16.42 26.89
CA PRO A 249 27.00 15.88 25.71
C PRO A 249 28.27 15.11 26.05
N ILE A 250 28.68 14.22 25.16
CA ILE A 250 30.03 13.68 25.17
C ILE A 250 30.61 13.89 23.77
N ASN A 251 31.60 14.76 23.69
CA ASN A 251 32.49 14.91 22.53
C ASN A 251 33.93 14.93 23.08
N PRO A 252 34.96 14.74 22.26
CA PRO A 252 35.54 13.42 22.02
C PRO A 252 37.02 13.39 22.43
N THR A 253 37.55 12.21 22.72
CA THR A 253 39.00 12.02 22.76
C THR A 253 39.42 11.24 21.52
N THR A 254 39.95 12.00 20.56
CA THR A 254 40.67 11.51 19.37
C THR A 254 41.83 10.60 19.77
N ASN A 255 41.96 9.45 19.10
CA ASN A 255 43.17 9.00 18.41
C ASN A 255 42.92 7.63 17.77
N GLY A 256 42.84 7.62 16.44
CA GLY A 256 42.70 6.40 15.64
C GLY A 256 42.29 6.75 14.22
N ALA A 257 43.28 7.04 13.37
CA ALA A 257 43.06 7.06 11.93
C ALA A 257 42.64 5.65 11.49
N GLY A 258 41.39 5.49 11.04
CA GLY A 258 40.85 4.21 10.60
C GLY A 258 39.40 4.35 10.13
N ASP A 259 39.18 3.94 8.88
CA ASP A 259 37.92 3.62 8.22
C ASP A 259 36.77 4.63 8.21
N ARG A 260 36.58 5.21 7.02
CA ARG A 260 35.24 5.58 6.55
C ARG A 260 34.41 4.29 6.57
N ASN A 261 33.53 4.16 7.54
CA ASN A 261 32.54 3.09 7.61
C ASN A 261 31.54 3.32 6.46
N VAL A 262 31.92 2.91 5.25
CA VAL A 262 31.04 2.91 4.09
C VAL A 262 30.05 1.78 4.33
N LEU A 263 28.78 2.12 4.60
CA LEU A 263 27.71 1.12 4.56
C LEU A 263 27.77 0.46 3.18
N GLU A 264 27.92 -0.86 3.14
CA GLU A 264 27.81 -1.64 1.91
C GLU A 264 26.35 -1.55 1.41
N VAL A 265 26.12 -0.65 0.45
CA VAL A 265 24.86 -0.55 -0.27
C VAL A 265 24.81 -1.69 -1.30
N PRO A 266 23.71 -2.47 -1.40
CA PRO A 266 23.62 -3.60 -2.35
C PRO A 266 23.98 -3.18 -3.78
N GLY A 267 24.71 -4.05 -4.49
CA GLY A 267 25.52 -3.75 -5.69
C GLY A 267 24.85 -3.14 -6.93
N SER A 268 23.56 -2.80 -6.90
CA SER A 268 22.86 -2.00 -7.92
C SER A 268 22.53 -0.57 -7.44
N ALA A 269 22.38 -0.35 -6.14
CA ALA A 269 22.13 0.97 -5.54
C ALA A 269 23.43 1.76 -5.26
N GLY A 270 24.61 1.20 -5.57
CA GLY A 270 25.89 1.89 -5.49
C GLY A 270 25.91 3.21 -6.28
N ARG A 271 25.29 3.27 -7.46
CA ARG A 271 25.17 4.51 -8.24
C ARG A 271 24.33 5.58 -7.55
N LEU A 272 23.28 5.18 -6.83
CA LEU A 272 22.45 6.10 -6.05
C LEU A 272 23.24 6.64 -4.85
N ALA A 273 24.05 5.79 -4.21
CA ALA A 273 24.94 6.21 -3.14
C ALA A 273 26.03 7.17 -3.64
N GLU A 274 26.63 6.90 -4.80
CA GLU A 274 27.59 7.80 -5.48
C GLU A 274 26.94 9.15 -5.80
N PHE A 275 25.75 9.15 -6.42
CA PHE A 275 25.00 10.36 -6.74
C PHE A 275 24.74 11.25 -5.51
N LEU A 276 24.38 10.64 -4.38
CA LEU A 276 24.18 11.35 -3.12
C LEU A 276 25.51 11.87 -2.54
N ALA A 277 26.56 11.04 -2.56
CA ALA A 277 27.87 11.39 -2.03
C ALA A 277 28.51 12.57 -2.78
N GLU A 278 28.36 12.64 -4.11
CA GLU A 278 28.81 13.76 -4.94
C GLU A 278 28.18 15.10 -4.52
N ARG A 279 27.00 15.05 -3.90
CA ARG A 279 26.24 16.21 -3.40
C ARG A 279 26.44 16.45 -1.90
N GLY A 280 27.41 15.78 -1.30
CA GLY A 280 27.70 15.88 0.13
C GLY A 280 26.59 15.29 1.01
N ILE A 281 25.78 14.37 0.47
CA ILE A 281 24.74 13.66 1.20
C ILE A 281 25.25 12.26 1.53
N THR A 282 25.20 11.88 2.80
CA THR A 282 25.65 10.57 3.27
C THR A 282 24.44 9.71 3.66
N ILE A 283 24.39 8.47 3.19
CA ILE A 283 23.40 7.49 3.64
C ILE A 283 23.84 6.95 5.01
N THR A 284 23.01 7.15 6.03
CA THR A 284 23.28 6.66 7.39
C THR A 284 22.61 5.31 7.65
N GLN A 285 21.50 5.05 6.99
CA GLN A 285 20.77 3.78 7.10
C GLN A 285 20.01 3.51 5.81
N VAL A 286 20.08 2.28 5.31
CA VAL A 286 19.17 1.77 4.28
C VAL A 286 18.13 0.91 5.00
N ALA A 287 16.85 1.07 4.67
CA ALA A 287 15.81 0.20 5.21
C ALA A 287 16.13 -1.27 4.85
N ALA A 288 16.02 -2.17 5.82
CA ALA A 288 16.13 -3.61 5.56
C ALA A 288 15.00 -4.07 4.60
N GLU A 289 15.14 -5.26 4.00
CA GLU A 289 14.17 -5.91 3.09
C GLU A 289 12.71 -6.04 3.63
N GLU A 290 12.36 -5.46 4.79
CA GLU A 290 10.98 -5.24 5.27
C GLU A 290 10.10 -4.43 4.28
N SER A 291 10.71 -3.84 3.24
CA SER A 291 10.00 -3.28 2.08
C SER A 291 9.24 -4.35 1.26
N PHE A 292 9.57 -5.64 1.42
CA PHE A 292 8.99 -6.75 0.67
C PHE A 292 7.96 -7.57 1.47
N ASP A 293 7.03 -6.92 2.18
CA ASP A 293 5.86 -7.60 2.75
C ASP A 293 4.75 -7.71 1.68
N PRO A 294 4.49 -8.89 1.10
CA PRO A 294 3.51 -9.05 0.02
C PRO A 294 2.08 -8.74 0.48
N VAL A 295 1.79 -8.92 1.78
CA VAL A 295 0.47 -8.64 2.35
C VAL A 295 0.26 -7.13 2.42
N LEU A 296 1.22 -6.40 2.98
CA LEU A 296 1.14 -4.93 3.04
C LEU A 296 1.18 -4.29 1.65
N ASN A 297 1.97 -4.85 0.74
CA ASN A 297 2.04 -4.38 -0.65
C ASN A 297 0.70 -4.60 -1.37
N GLY A 298 0.06 -5.75 -1.18
CA GLY A 298 -1.28 -6.01 -1.70
C GLY A 298 -2.36 -5.09 -1.12
N LEU A 299 -2.27 -4.73 0.17
CA LEU A 299 -3.16 -3.74 0.78
C LEU A 299 -2.94 -2.33 0.23
N ALA A 300 -1.66 -1.93 0.07
CA ALA A 300 -1.29 -0.65 -0.50
C ALA A 300 -1.74 -0.52 -1.96
N SER A 301 -1.54 -1.57 -2.77
CA SER A 301 -2.01 -1.66 -4.15
C SER A 301 -3.52 -1.50 -4.25
N PHE A 302 -4.29 -2.22 -3.41
CA PHE A 302 -5.75 -2.10 -3.37
C PHE A 302 -6.20 -0.68 -2.97
N LEU A 303 -5.58 -0.10 -1.94
CA LEU A 303 -5.92 1.23 -1.45
C LEU A 303 -5.60 2.32 -2.50
N GLY A 304 -4.42 2.29 -3.11
CA GLY A 304 -4.02 3.28 -4.11
C GLY A 304 -4.83 3.19 -5.40
N THR A 305 -5.03 1.99 -5.94
CA THR A 305 -5.78 1.76 -7.19
C THR A 305 -7.25 2.17 -7.08
N HIS A 306 -7.83 2.06 -5.88
CA HIS A 306 -9.25 2.35 -5.64
C HIS A 306 -9.47 3.55 -4.73
N TYR A 307 -8.48 4.43 -4.59
CA TYR A 307 -8.42 5.45 -3.56
C TYR A 307 -9.72 6.25 -3.43
N ASP A 308 -10.26 6.79 -4.52
CA ASP A 308 -11.51 7.58 -4.50
C ASP A 308 -12.70 6.82 -3.93
N SER A 309 -12.79 5.51 -4.22
CA SER A 309 -13.88 4.66 -3.73
C SER A 309 -13.70 4.25 -2.27
N VAL A 310 -12.46 4.00 -1.82
CA VAL A 310 -12.20 3.48 -0.47
C VAL A 310 -11.82 4.56 0.54
N LYS A 311 -11.55 5.79 0.08
CA LYS A 311 -11.19 6.95 0.90
C LYS A 311 -12.11 7.17 2.11
N PRO A 312 -13.45 7.04 2.01
CA PRO A 312 -14.31 7.17 3.19
C PRO A 312 -13.97 6.19 4.32
N LEU A 313 -13.66 4.94 3.98
CA LEU A 313 -13.23 3.92 4.96
C LEU A 313 -11.83 4.24 5.50
N TYR A 314 -10.87 4.57 4.62
CA TYR A 314 -9.51 4.96 5.01
C TYR A 314 -9.52 6.12 6.02
N GLN A 315 -10.32 7.16 5.77
CA GLN A 315 -10.42 8.31 6.67
C GLN A 315 -11.00 7.95 8.04
N GLN A 316 -11.98 7.04 8.11
CA GLN A 316 -12.49 6.57 9.39
C GLN A 316 -11.42 5.78 10.15
N ILE A 317 -10.65 4.93 9.48
CA ILE A 317 -9.56 4.20 10.13
C ILE A 317 -8.52 5.18 10.67
N LYS A 318 -8.05 6.12 9.85
CA LYS A 318 -7.02 7.11 10.22
C LYS A 318 -7.42 7.94 11.44
N ARG A 319 -8.70 8.29 11.57
CA ARG A 319 -9.24 9.05 12.72
C ARG A 319 -9.28 8.25 14.02
N ASN A 320 -9.54 6.94 13.95
CA ASN A 320 -9.82 6.11 15.13
C ASN A 320 -8.62 5.23 15.58
N MET A 321 -7.64 4.98 14.69
CA MET A 321 -6.53 4.04 14.93
C MET A 321 -5.59 4.39 16.09
N GLN A 322 -5.52 5.66 16.49
CA GLN A 322 -4.67 6.09 17.61
C GLN A 322 -5.19 5.55 18.95
N LEU A 323 -6.52 5.57 19.12
CA LEU A 323 -7.20 5.10 20.33
C LEU A 323 -7.64 3.64 20.22
N GLY A 324 -7.76 3.09 19.01
CA GLY A 324 -8.31 1.76 18.78
C GLY A 324 -9.84 1.74 18.86
N ASP A 325 -10.47 2.87 18.53
CA ASP A 325 -11.91 3.06 18.70
C ASP A 325 -12.73 2.35 17.61
N ASP A 326 -14.00 2.14 17.92
CA ASP A 326 -15.01 1.70 16.98
C ASP A 326 -15.54 2.86 16.13
N PHE A 327 -15.97 2.53 14.91
CA PHE A 327 -16.58 3.49 14.01
C PHE A 327 -17.71 2.86 13.20
N THR A 328 -18.61 3.72 12.74
CA THR A 328 -19.68 3.37 11.81
C THR A 328 -19.56 4.24 10.55
N LEU A 329 -19.65 3.59 9.39
CA LEU A 329 -19.65 4.22 8.08
C LEU A 329 -20.98 3.94 7.37
N ASN A 330 -21.68 5.00 6.97
CA ASN A 330 -22.91 4.91 6.20
C ASN A 330 -22.61 4.85 4.71
N LEU A 331 -23.14 3.84 4.03
CA LEU A 331 -22.90 3.54 2.62
C LEU A 331 -24.18 3.62 1.77
N LYS A 332 -25.28 4.18 2.31
CA LYS A 332 -26.60 4.17 1.66
C LYS A 332 -26.64 4.92 0.32
N GLU A 333 -25.84 5.97 0.19
CA GLU A 333 -25.78 6.82 -1.01
C GLU A 333 -24.63 6.42 -1.96
N GLU A 334 -23.81 5.45 -1.56
CA GLU A 334 -22.68 4.99 -2.37
C GLU A 334 -23.13 4.08 -3.51
N SER A 335 -22.36 4.08 -4.60
CA SER A 335 -22.62 3.18 -5.72
C SER A 335 -22.44 1.71 -5.30
N PRO A 336 -23.15 0.74 -5.91
CA PRO A 336 -22.93 -0.67 -5.63
C PRO A 336 -21.47 -1.12 -5.82
N LYS A 337 -20.76 -0.53 -6.78
CA LYS A 337 -19.32 -0.76 -7.01
C LYS A 337 -18.48 -0.26 -5.83
N THR A 338 -18.71 0.98 -5.38
CA THR A 338 -18.01 1.58 -4.24
C THR A 338 -18.24 0.79 -2.95
N ILE A 339 -19.49 0.40 -2.68
CA ILE A 339 -19.85 -0.44 -1.53
C ILE A 339 -19.06 -1.76 -1.57
N SER A 340 -19.01 -2.41 -2.74
CA SER A 340 -18.26 -3.64 -2.94
C SER A 340 -16.78 -3.46 -2.62
N LEU A 341 -16.14 -2.42 -3.17
CA LEU A 341 -14.71 -2.13 -2.95
C LEU A 341 -14.41 -1.83 -1.47
N ILE A 342 -15.23 -1.01 -0.82
CA ILE A 342 -15.12 -0.72 0.63
C ILE A 342 -15.23 -2.01 1.44
N CYS A 343 -16.19 -2.88 1.12
CA CYS A 343 -16.38 -4.12 1.85
C CYS A 343 -15.24 -5.12 1.63
N GLN A 344 -14.70 -5.19 0.41
CA GLN A 344 -13.54 -6.02 0.09
C GLN A 344 -12.30 -5.53 0.87
N PHE A 345 -12.04 -4.22 0.87
CA PHE A 345 -10.92 -3.66 1.63
C PHE A 345 -11.08 -3.89 3.12
N GLY A 346 -12.25 -3.55 3.69
CA GLY A 346 -12.54 -3.76 5.11
C GLY A 346 -12.38 -5.23 5.53
N LYS A 347 -12.78 -6.18 4.68
CA LYS A 347 -12.56 -7.61 4.93
C LYS A 347 -11.08 -7.98 4.89
N LYS A 348 -10.31 -7.53 3.90
CA LYS A 348 -8.84 -7.75 3.83
C LYS A 348 -8.15 -7.23 5.09
N LEU A 349 -8.52 -6.03 5.54
CA LEU A 349 -7.98 -5.42 6.76
C LEU A 349 -8.32 -6.22 8.03
N TYR A 350 -9.53 -6.75 8.11
CA TYR A 350 -9.91 -7.64 9.21
C TYR A 350 -9.12 -8.96 9.19
N ASP A 351 -8.89 -9.53 8.01
CA ASP A 351 -8.16 -10.79 7.85
C ASP A 351 -6.68 -10.69 8.28
N VAL A 352 -6.09 -9.49 8.20
CA VAL A 352 -4.71 -9.22 8.67
C VAL A 352 -4.66 -8.58 10.06
N ALA A 353 -5.77 -8.59 10.80
CA ALA A 353 -5.91 -7.98 12.13
C ALA A 353 -5.64 -6.45 12.20
N PHE A 354 -5.73 -5.74 11.08
CA PHE A 354 -5.73 -4.27 11.04
C PHE A 354 -7.06 -3.69 11.51
N LEU A 355 -8.13 -4.50 11.46
CA LEU A 355 -9.37 -4.25 12.17
C LEU A 355 -9.62 -5.38 13.17
N GLU A 356 -9.90 -5.05 14.43
CA GLU A 356 -10.28 -6.03 15.45
C GLU A 356 -11.69 -6.58 15.23
N GLN A 357 -12.56 -5.75 14.64
CA GLN A 357 -13.94 -6.10 14.33
C GLN A 357 -14.32 -5.52 12.98
N TYR A 358 -15.12 -6.27 12.23
CA TYR A 358 -15.66 -5.83 10.95
C TYR A 358 -17.03 -6.48 10.71
N ARG A 359 -18.04 -5.66 10.42
CA ARG A 359 -19.38 -6.13 10.08
C ARG A 359 -20.08 -5.16 9.14
N TYR A 360 -20.56 -5.67 8.02
CA TYR A 360 -21.40 -4.92 7.08
C TYR A 360 -22.86 -5.36 7.18
N PHE A 361 -23.76 -4.40 7.39
CA PHE A 361 -25.20 -4.55 7.40
C PHE A 361 -25.75 -4.12 6.04
N ARG A 362 -26.27 -5.09 5.27
CA ARG A 362 -26.88 -4.86 3.95
C ARG A 362 -28.20 -4.09 4.07
N SER A 363 -28.92 -3.96 2.95
CA SER A 363 -30.25 -3.38 2.89
C SER A 363 -31.15 -3.90 4.04
N PRO A 364 -31.94 -3.01 4.68
CA PRO A 364 -32.11 -1.58 4.38
C PRO A 364 -31.09 -0.64 5.05
N GLN A 365 -30.13 -1.16 5.81
CA GLN A 365 -29.26 -0.34 6.67
C GLN A 365 -28.06 0.26 5.94
N TYR A 366 -27.36 -0.52 5.11
CA TYR A 366 -26.13 -0.09 4.42
C TYR A 366 -25.09 0.52 5.36
N LEU A 367 -24.89 -0.11 6.54
CA LEU A 367 -23.94 0.36 7.55
C LEU A 367 -22.76 -0.59 7.66
N LEU A 368 -21.55 -0.06 7.62
CA LEU A 368 -20.34 -0.77 8.01
C LEU A 368 -19.97 -0.36 9.43
N ARG A 369 -19.81 -1.35 10.32
CA ARG A 369 -19.27 -1.16 11.67
C ARG A 369 -17.95 -1.88 11.79
N ALA A 370 -16.95 -1.21 12.33
CA ALA A 370 -15.63 -1.79 12.52
C ALA A 370 -14.95 -1.22 13.76
N LYS A 371 -13.93 -1.92 14.26
CA LYS A 371 -13.08 -1.46 15.35
C LYS A 371 -11.63 -1.50 14.91
N THR A 372 -10.92 -0.38 15.08
CA THR A 372 -9.51 -0.28 14.71
C THR A 372 -8.60 -1.01 15.72
N THR A 373 -7.46 -1.50 15.24
CA THR A 373 -6.41 -2.04 16.11
C THR A 373 -5.44 -0.94 16.56
N ARG A 374 -4.65 -1.22 17.60
CA ARG A 374 -3.53 -0.37 18.06
C ARG A 374 -2.16 -0.95 17.68
N LEU A 375 -2.12 -1.95 16.80
CA LEU A 375 -0.86 -2.52 16.29
C LEU A 375 -0.02 -1.41 15.63
N PRO A 376 1.27 -1.23 16.02
CA PRO A 376 2.13 -0.22 15.42
C PRO A 376 2.24 -0.35 13.89
N THR A 377 2.30 -1.58 13.37
CA THR A 377 2.34 -1.84 11.92
C THR A 377 1.11 -1.28 11.20
N ALA A 378 -0.08 -1.43 11.78
CA ALA A 378 -1.30 -0.87 11.20
C ALA A 378 -1.31 0.66 11.26
N GLN A 379 -0.89 1.24 12.39
CA GLN A 379 -0.79 2.68 12.56
C GLN A 379 0.19 3.31 11.56
N ASN A 380 1.38 2.72 11.40
CA ASN A 380 2.40 3.15 10.44
C ASN A 380 1.90 2.99 8.99
N PHE A 381 1.22 1.88 8.69
CA PHE A 381 0.61 1.66 7.38
C PHE A 381 -0.35 2.79 7.02
N PHE A 382 -1.34 3.10 7.86
CA PHE A 382 -2.36 4.10 7.56
C PHE A 382 -1.89 5.55 7.74
N SER A 383 -0.82 5.80 8.50
CA SER A 383 -0.25 7.15 8.68
C SER A 383 0.50 7.65 7.44
N GLY A 384 1.04 6.75 6.61
CA GLY A 384 1.76 7.15 5.39
C GLY A 384 2.35 6.01 4.58
N GLN A 385 2.82 4.95 5.22
CA GLN A 385 3.60 3.89 4.54
C GLN A 385 2.83 3.18 3.42
N TRP A 386 1.49 3.14 3.47
CA TRP A 386 0.70 2.57 2.37
C TRP A 386 0.99 3.29 1.04
N LEU A 387 1.21 4.61 1.07
CA LEU A 387 1.42 5.42 -0.12
C LEU A 387 2.83 5.24 -0.67
N GLU A 388 3.84 5.19 0.21
CA GLU A 388 5.23 4.86 -0.14
C GLU A 388 5.29 3.49 -0.83
N ARG A 389 4.64 2.48 -0.24
CA ARG A 389 4.54 1.12 -0.81
C ARG A 389 3.79 1.09 -2.13
N PHE A 390 2.73 1.90 -2.27
CA PHE A 390 1.97 1.98 -3.52
C PHE A 390 2.81 2.60 -4.64
N VAL A 391 3.45 3.74 -4.37
CA VAL A 391 4.31 4.45 -5.33
C VAL A 391 5.48 3.59 -5.78
N MET A 392 6.12 2.85 -4.87
CA MET A 392 7.18 1.91 -5.22
C MET A 392 6.70 0.84 -6.22
N GLN A 393 5.53 0.25 -5.98
CA GLN A 393 4.94 -0.75 -6.89
C GLN A 393 4.62 -0.13 -8.26
N GLU A 394 4.05 1.07 -8.28
CA GLU A 394 3.76 1.79 -9.53
C GLU A 394 5.03 2.09 -10.34
N VAL A 395 6.15 2.45 -9.69
CA VAL A 395 7.44 2.64 -10.36
C VAL A 395 7.92 1.33 -10.98
N GLN A 396 7.90 0.23 -10.21
CA GLN A 396 8.32 -1.09 -10.70
C GLN A 396 7.47 -1.56 -11.88
N GLU A 397 6.16 -1.33 -11.84
CA GLU A 397 5.24 -1.64 -12.94
C GLU A 397 5.54 -0.80 -14.19
N VAL A 398 5.80 0.50 -14.04
CA VAL A 398 6.17 1.38 -15.17
C VAL A 398 7.47 0.91 -15.82
N VAL A 399 8.50 0.64 -15.03
CA VAL A 399 9.79 0.14 -15.55
C VAL A 399 9.62 -1.19 -16.27
N THR A 400 8.85 -2.11 -15.69
CA THR A 400 8.56 -3.43 -16.30
C THR A 400 7.79 -3.27 -17.62
N ALA A 401 6.79 -2.40 -17.66
CA ALA A 401 6.01 -2.13 -18.87
C ALA A 401 6.87 -1.53 -19.99
N LEU A 402 7.75 -0.58 -19.65
CA LEU A 402 8.66 0.04 -20.62
C LEU A 402 9.70 -0.95 -21.14
N GLN A 403 10.27 -1.80 -20.28
CA GLN A 403 11.19 -2.86 -20.69
C GLN A 403 10.51 -3.85 -21.65
N ALA A 404 9.26 -4.23 -21.39
CA ALA A 404 8.48 -5.07 -22.29
C ALA A 404 8.17 -4.38 -23.63
N GLN A 405 7.87 -3.08 -23.62
CA GLN A 405 7.52 -2.32 -24.82
C GLN A 405 8.73 -2.04 -25.72
N THR A 406 9.90 -1.77 -25.15
CA THR A 406 11.11 -1.43 -25.92
C THR A 406 11.93 -2.65 -26.30
N ALA A 407 11.68 -3.82 -25.68
CA ALA A 407 12.51 -5.02 -25.77
C ALA A 407 13.99 -4.75 -25.41
N GLN A 408 14.24 -3.74 -24.57
CA GLN A 408 15.56 -3.36 -24.10
C GLN A 408 15.71 -3.70 -22.63
N GLN A 409 16.91 -4.12 -22.25
CA GLN A 409 17.25 -4.24 -20.84
C GLN A 409 17.31 -2.83 -20.23
N ILE A 410 16.49 -2.58 -19.22
CA ILE A 410 16.52 -1.34 -18.46
C ILE A 410 17.40 -1.54 -17.23
N ASP A 411 18.42 -0.69 -17.09
CA ASP A 411 19.24 -0.60 -15.88
C ASP A 411 18.45 0.17 -14.81
N PHE A 412 17.93 -0.57 -13.83
CA PHE A 412 17.09 -0.06 -12.76
C PHE A 412 17.65 -0.44 -11.39
N ALA A 413 17.74 0.53 -10.49
CA ALA A 413 17.92 0.29 -9.06
C ALA A 413 17.21 1.38 -8.25
N TYR A 414 17.00 1.09 -6.96
CA TYR A 414 16.30 2.01 -6.06
C TYR A 414 16.80 1.91 -4.63
N LEU A 415 16.54 2.96 -3.86
CA LEU A 415 16.63 3.05 -2.41
C LEU A 415 15.25 3.48 -1.91
N ALA A 416 14.63 2.62 -1.08
CA ALA A 416 13.38 2.95 -0.39
C ALA A 416 13.71 3.40 1.03
N ASN A 417 13.16 4.54 1.45
CA ASN A 417 13.30 5.12 2.78
C ASN A 417 14.77 5.23 3.29
N PRO A 418 15.79 5.61 2.48
CA PRO A 418 17.12 5.82 3.02
C PRO A 418 17.12 6.98 4.02
N ARG A 419 17.69 6.74 5.20
CA ARG A 419 18.07 7.84 6.10
C ARG A 419 19.34 8.48 5.57
N ILE A 420 19.30 9.80 5.50
CA ILE A 420 20.38 10.61 4.96
C ILE A 420 20.80 11.70 5.95
N THR A 421 22.06 12.09 5.85
CA THR A 421 22.58 13.30 6.46
C THR A 421 22.99 14.25 5.35
N LEU A 422 22.40 15.44 5.34
CA LEU A 422 22.72 16.52 4.40
C LEU A 422 24.07 17.16 4.78
N ALA A 423 24.67 17.92 3.85
CA ALA A 423 25.95 18.60 4.06
C ALA A 423 25.96 19.58 5.25
N ASN A 424 24.78 20.03 5.70
CA ASN A 424 24.60 20.88 6.88
C ASN A 424 24.34 20.10 8.18
N GLU A 425 24.65 18.79 8.20
CA GLU A 425 24.45 17.86 9.31
C GLU A 425 22.98 17.63 9.70
N GLN A 426 22.01 18.11 8.91
CA GLN A 426 20.60 17.81 9.14
C GLN A 426 20.28 16.39 8.68
N GLU A 427 19.61 15.65 9.56
CA GLU A 427 19.07 14.34 9.25
C GLU A 427 17.78 14.46 8.44
N GLY A 428 17.65 13.58 7.46
CA GLY A 428 16.48 13.47 6.58
C GLY A 428 16.20 12.01 6.23
N GLU A 429 15.05 11.83 5.59
CA GLU A 429 14.64 10.56 4.98
C GLU A 429 14.11 10.92 3.60
N LEU A 430 14.44 10.09 2.60
CA LEU A 430 13.86 10.19 1.27
C LEU A 430 12.88 9.03 1.11
N ASP A 431 11.64 9.26 0.69
CA ASP A 431 10.67 8.15 0.58
C ASP A 431 11.11 7.14 -0.50
N PHE A 432 11.40 7.59 -1.73
CA PHE A 432 11.81 6.69 -2.80
C PHE A 432 12.77 7.35 -3.80
N LEU A 433 14.01 6.88 -3.86
CA LEU A 433 15.03 7.34 -4.81
C LEU A 433 15.38 6.21 -5.76
N PHE A 434 15.36 6.43 -7.06
CA PHE A 434 15.65 5.37 -8.03
C PHE A 434 16.35 5.90 -9.27
N HIS A 435 17.01 5.00 -10.00
CA HIS A 435 17.59 5.31 -11.29
C HIS A 435 16.98 4.44 -12.38
N VAL A 436 16.82 5.02 -13.57
CA VAL A 436 16.47 4.30 -14.80
C VAL A 436 17.45 4.74 -15.89
N ASN A 437 18.28 3.81 -16.36
CA ASN A 437 19.27 4.07 -17.43
C ASN A 437 20.05 5.38 -17.22
N GLY A 438 20.54 5.61 -16.00
CA GLY A 438 21.36 6.79 -15.66
C GLY A 438 20.60 8.09 -15.40
N HIS A 439 19.27 8.11 -15.53
CA HIS A 439 18.42 9.20 -15.02
C HIS A 439 18.04 8.89 -13.57
N ILE A 440 18.13 9.89 -12.70
CA ILE A 440 17.83 9.76 -11.27
C ILE A 440 16.49 10.41 -11.00
N TYR A 441 15.67 9.75 -10.18
CA TYR A 441 14.34 10.20 -9.79
C TYR A 441 14.20 10.11 -8.29
N TRP A 442 13.54 11.10 -7.70
CA TRP A 442 13.15 11.11 -6.31
C TRP A 442 11.64 11.36 -6.20
N ILE A 443 10.96 10.47 -5.47
CA ILE A 443 9.55 10.62 -5.12
C ILE A 443 9.43 10.83 -3.62
N GLU A 444 8.73 11.89 -3.25
CA GLU A 444 8.25 12.15 -1.90
C GLU A 444 6.73 11.93 -1.87
N THR A 445 6.22 11.30 -0.83
CA THR A 445 4.80 10.96 -0.72
C THR A 445 4.15 11.63 0.48
N LYS A 446 2.92 12.12 0.31
CA LYS A 446 2.12 12.65 1.43
C LYS A 446 0.66 12.25 1.32
N SER A 447 0.20 11.53 2.36
CA SER A 447 -1.19 11.11 2.55
C SER A 447 -2.01 12.06 3.45
N GLY A 448 -1.46 13.23 3.78
CA GLY A 448 -2.01 14.18 4.75
C GLY A 448 -1.67 15.62 4.39
N ASP A 449 -1.69 16.53 5.37
CA ASP A 449 -1.38 17.94 5.15
C ASP A 449 0.08 18.12 4.71
N TYR A 450 0.27 18.67 3.51
CA TYR A 450 1.56 18.89 2.89
C TYR A 450 2.07 20.34 3.05
N GLN A 451 1.19 21.28 3.42
CA GLN A 451 1.48 22.71 3.30
C GLN A 451 2.66 23.16 4.18
N GLN A 452 2.80 22.53 5.35
CA GLN A 452 3.85 22.89 6.32
C GLN A 452 5.23 22.37 5.94
N HIS A 453 5.32 21.42 4.99
CA HIS A 453 6.55 20.68 4.71
C HIS A 453 7.05 20.84 3.28
N ILE A 454 6.23 21.36 2.35
CA ILE A 454 6.58 21.45 0.94
C ILE A 454 7.86 22.26 0.65
N SER A 455 8.11 23.34 1.40
CA SER A 455 9.33 24.14 1.26
C SER A 455 10.61 23.36 1.62
N LYS A 456 10.51 22.42 2.57
CA LYS A 456 11.62 21.51 2.93
C LYS A 456 11.95 20.61 1.75
N TYR A 457 10.92 20.01 1.13
CA TYR A 457 11.13 19.07 0.02
C TYR A 457 11.65 19.77 -1.24
N ALA A 458 11.16 20.97 -1.54
CA ALA A 458 11.73 21.78 -2.62
C ALA A 458 13.21 22.13 -2.39
N MET A 459 13.63 22.32 -1.14
CA MET A 459 15.04 22.53 -0.80
C MET A 459 15.88 21.26 -1.03
N ILE A 460 15.35 20.10 -0.64
CA ILE A 460 15.99 18.80 -0.91
C ILE A 460 16.10 18.56 -2.42
N ALA A 461 15.05 18.81 -3.22
CA ALA A 461 15.09 18.67 -4.68
C ALA A 461 16.22 19.50 -5.31
N ARG A 462 16.36 20.76 -4.87
CA ARG A 462 17.46 21.64 -5.30
C ARG A 462 18.83 21.13 -4.87
N THR A 463 18.94 20.53 -3.69
CA THR A 463 20.19 19.95 -3.18
C THR A 463 20.57 18.70 -3.95
N LEU A 464 19.56 17.94 -4.40
CA LEU A 464 19.71 16.81 -5.31
C LEU A 464 19.96 17.25 -6.76
N GLU A 465 19.82 18.54 -7.08
CA GLU A 465 19.92 19.09 -8.43
C GLU A 465 18.97 18.42 -9.43
N LEU A 466 17.79 18.00 -8.95
CA LEU A 466 16.76 17.38 -9.77
C LEU A 466 15.76 18.43 -10.25
N ASP A 467 15.32 18.31 -11.50
CA ASP A 467 14.27 19.16 -12.06
C ASP A 467 12.86 18.69 -11.62
N GLU A 468 11.84 19.44 -12.04
CA GLU A 468 10.45 19.18 -11.69
C GLU A 468 9.87 17.88 -12.26
N LYS A 469 10.54 17.25 -13.24
CA LYS A 469 10.13 15.93 -13.78
C LYS A 469 10.76 14.79 -13.01
N HIS A 470 11.95 15.02 -12.44
CA HIS A 470 12.75 14.02 -11.75
C HIS A 470 12.61 14.08 -10.22
N ALA A 471 12.14 15.19 -9.65
CA ALA A 471 11.78 15.31 -8.23
C ALA A 471 10.28 15.57 -8.09
N LEU A 472 9.54 14.54 -7.64
CA LEU A 472 8.08 14.53 -7.60
C LEU A 472 7.55 14.40 -6.17
N MET A 473 6.54 15.19 -5.83
CA MET A 473 5.76 15.03 -4.61
C MET A 473 4.36 14.51 -4.96
N VAL A 474 4.03 13.30 -4.50
CA VAL A 474 2.75 12.62 -4.74
C VAL A 474 1.79 12.90 -3.60
N LEU A 475 0.63 13.47 -3.95
CA LEU A 475 -0.40 13.93 -3.01
C LEU A 475 -1.73 13.21 -3.23
N THR A 476 -2.35 12.77 -2.14
CA THR A 476 -3.65 12.06 -2.19
C THR A 476 -4.87 12.99 -2.29
N ASP A 477 -4.76 14.20 -1.75
CA ASP A 477 -5.91 15.08 -1.48
C ASP A 477 -5.82 16.42 -2.22
N ILE A 478 -5.38 16.39 -3.47
CA ILE A 478 -5.44 17.54 -4.37
C ILE A 478 -6.15 17.18 -5.69
N PRO A 479 -6.91 18.12 -6.29
CA PRO A 479 -7.36 17.97 -7.66
C PRO A 479 -6.16 18.03 -8.63
N ALA A 480 -6.20 17.22 -9.68
CA ALA A 480 -5.29 17.24 -10.82
C ALA A 480 -4.97 18.65 -11.34
N SER A 481 -5.99 19.52 -11.42
CA SER A 481 -5.84 20.90 -11.90
C SER A 481 -4.89 21.76 -11.06
N ARG A 482 -4.62 21.37 -9.80
CA ARG A 482 -3.71 22.09 -8.91
C ARG A 482 -2.27 21.60 -8.99
N SER A 483 -2.01 20.43 -9.59
CA SER A 483 -0.66 19.86 -9.74
C SER A 483 0.30 20.89 -10.35
N ALA A 484 -0.06 21.46 -11.51
CA ALA A 484 0.77 22.45 -12.22
C ALA A 484 0.97 23.77 -11.44
N GLU A 485 -0.08 24.27 -10.76
CA GLU A 485 0.02 25.50 -9.94
C GLU A 485 0.97 25.31 -8.76
N LEU A 486 0.88 24.16 -8.08
CA LEU A 486 1.75 23.82 -6.96
C LEU A 486 3.19 23.60 -7.45
N THR A 487 3.39 22.91 -8.58
CA THR A 487 4.72 22.76 -9.17
C THR A 487 5.39 24.10 -9.42
N ALA A 488 4.70 25.02 -10.12
CA ALA A 488 5.24 26.34 -10.40
C ALA A 488 5.52 27.16 -9.13
N LEU A 489 4.72 26.98 -8.08
CA LEU A 489 4.88 27.71 -6.82
C LEU A 489 6.09 27.23 -6.01
N PHE A 490 6.39 25.94 -6.02
CA PHE A 490 7.38 25.33 -5.13
C PHE A 490 8.70 24.96 -5.83
N GLY A 491 8.74 24.91 -7.15
CA GLY A 491 9.94 24.53 -7.92
C GLY A 491 10.35 23.07 -7.71
N MET A 492 9.34 22.20 -7.58
CA MET A 492 9.44 20.74 -7.50
C MET A 492 8.17 20.18 -8.15
N GLY A 493 8.26 19.04 -8.84
CA GLY A 493 7.07 18.41 -9.42
C GLY A 493 6.07 18.03 -8.33
N VAL A 494 4.79 18.26 -8.59
CA VAL A 494 3.68 17.92 -7.70
C VAL A 494 2.66 17.18 -8.53
N CYS A 495 2.25 16.01 -8.05
CA CYS A 495 1.37 15.13 -8.78
C CYS A 495 0.24 14.62 -7.88
N ALA A 496 -0.99 14.68 -8.37
CA ALA A 496 -2.10 13.99 -7.73
C ALA A 496 -1.91 12.47 -7.88
N LEU A 497 -2.31 11.69 -6.87
CA LEU A 497 -2.17 10.22 -6.85
C LEU A 497 -2.68 9.56 -8.14
N GLY A 498 -3.84 10.00 -8.65
CA GLY A 498 -4.45 9.42 -9.85
C GLY A 498 -3.69 9.71 -11.16
N GLU A 499 -2.79 10.69 -11.17
CA GLU A 499 -2.00 11.08 -12.35
C GLU A 499 -0.58 10.50 -12.32
N PHE A 500 -0.14 10.03 -11.15
CA PHE A 500 1.24 9.66 -10.88
C PHE A 500 1.81 8.65 -11.90
N LYS A 501 1.12 7.54 -12.10
CA LYS A 501 1.57 6.47 -13.01
C LYS A 501 1.79 6.98 -14.43
N ALA A 502 0.81 7.72 -14.96
CA ALA A 502 0.84 8.22 -16.31
C ALA A 502 1.97 9.25 -16.49
N HIS A 503 2.11 10.16 -15.53
CA HIS A 503 3.18 11.15 -15.53
C HIS A 503 4.56 10.49 -15.48
N LEU A 504 4.75 9.53 -14.58
CA LEU A 504 6.01 8.80 -14.46
C LEU A 504 6.33 8.02 -15.74
N PHE A 505 5.35 7.30 -16.30
CA PHE A 505 5.51 6.56 -17.53
C PHE A 505 5.97 7.45 -18.68
N GLU A 506 5.31 8.60 -18.87
CA GLU A 506 5.66 9.56 -19.92
C GLU A 506 7.07 10.11 -19.74
N THR A 507 7.43 10.53 -18.52
CA THR A 507 8.76 11.07 -18.22
C THR A 507 9.86 10.04 -18.49
N VAL A 508 9.74 8.84 -17.92
CA VAL A 508 10.75 7.78 -18.11
C VAL A 508 10.84 7.38 -19.59
N GLN A 509 9.72 7.32 -20.32
CA GLN A 509 9.73 7.04 -21.75
C GLN A 509 10.47 8.11 -22.55
N GLN A 510 10.26 9.40 -22.24
CA GLN A 510 10.96 10.51 -22.89
C GLN A 510 12.47 10.44 -22.65
N ASP A 511 12.89 10.18 -21.41
CA ASP A 511 14.31 10.08 -21.04
C ASP A 511 15.00 8.90 -21.74
N LEU A 512 14.32 7.75 -21.82
CA LEU A 512 14.78 6.60 -22.59
C LEU A 512 14.96 6.94 -24.08
N ALA A 513 14.05 7.72 -24.68
CA ALA A 513 14.14 8.13 -26.08
C ALA A 513 15.28 9.13 -26.36
N LEU A 514 15.57 10.04 -25.43
CA LEU A 514 16.63 11.05 -25.57
C LEU A 514 18.03 10.41 -25.62
N ARG A 515 18.26 9.31 -24.91
CA ARG A 515 19.53 8.56 -25.02
C ARG A 515 19.75 7.96 -26.42
N HIS A 516 18.70 7.52 -27.09
CA HIS A 516 18.80 6.91 -28.43
C HIS A 516 19.10 7.91 -29.55
N SER A 517 18.87 9.20 -29.31
CA SER A 517 19.16 10.26 -30.28
C SER A 517 20.54 10.90 -30.08
N GLY A 518 21.26 10.51 -29.01
CA GLY A 518 22.61 11.02 -28.66
C GLY A 518 23.75 10.00 -28.78
N SER A 519 23.49 8.77 -29.22
CA SER A 519 24.52 7.78 -29.61
C SER A 519 24.56 7.62 -31.12
#